data_AF-A0A5N6L8F1-F1
#
_entry.id   AF-A0A5N6L8F1-F1
#
_cell.length_a   1.000
_cell.length_b   1.000
_cell.length_c   1.000
_cell.angle_alpha   90.00
_cell.angle_beta   90.00
_cell.angle_gamma   90.00
#
_symmetry.space_group_name_H-M   'P 1'
#
loop_
_entity.id
_entity.type
_entity.pdbx_description
1 polymer ?
#
loop_
_entity_poly.entity_id
_entity_poly.type
_entity_poly.pdbx_seq_one_letter_code
_entity_poly.pdbx_strand_id
1 'polypeptide(L)'
;MADNNGNANRNPGKRPAVDDLTEDSRRRIDGIVAQVDAEMERRTQMLARERYWGWLPSLLLQWIMAERVPTPRYRGDTSEGPRLPALGMPMERAFAAHVAVTRRELRRNAELSDEVRVLREKNDRLERRSDRLEEQNDRLEEQVETLRLQVSQLMSQHGQIVDVMQEHDGRITENRTDIAETQAMVQASDAMLNAWAAQFVEEPPAEDDGPQFEAEDLEEGEFDEDPDEDPEEDDDEDGDAASNISHVSMDSD
;
A
#
# COMPACT_ATOMS: atom_id res chain seq x y z
N MET A 1 -89.68 22.71 -73.79
CA MET A 1 -90.35 21.89 -72.77
C MET A 1 -89.42 21.79 -71.58
N ALA A 2 -89.97 22.00 -70.39
CA ALA A 2 -89.27 22.19 -69.12
C ALA A 2 -88.49 20.95 -68.64
N ASP A 3 -87.51 21.15 -67.76
CA ASP A 3 -87.71 20.71 -66.38
C ASP A 3 -86.77 21.38 -65.37
N ASN A 4 -87.41 21.85 -64.30
CA ASN A 4 -86.85 22.26 -63.02
C ASN A 4 -86.39 21.01 -62.25
N ASN A 5 -85.29 21.12 -61.48
CA ASN A 5 -85.30 21.06 -60.00
C ASN A 5 -83.89 20.70 -59.48
N GLY A 6 -83.42 21.42 -58.47
CA GLY A 6 -82.26 20.97 -57.71
C GLY A 6 -81.47 22.06 -57.00
N ASN A 7 -81.86 22.31 -55.74
CA ASN A 7 -81.01 22.88 -54.68
C ASN A 7 -80.98 24.41 -54.53
N ALA A 8 -82.16 24.96 -54.20
CA ALA A 8 -82.26 26.19 -53.42
C ALA A 8 -81.85 25.92 -51.96
N ASN A 9 -80.56 26.07 -51.62
CA ASN A 9 -80.16 26.47 -50.25
C ASN A 9 -78.69 26.93 -50.16
N ARG A 10 -78.32 27.98 -50.91
CA ARG A 10 -77.15 28.80 -50.56
C ARG A 10 -77.67 30.13 -50.04
N ASN A 11 -77.78 30.21 -48.72
CA ASN A 11 -78.06 31.47 -48.04
C ASN A 11 -76.82 32.37 -48.19
N PRO A 12 -76.86 33.48 -48.95
CA PRO A 12 -75.70 34.36 -49.15
C PRO A 12 -75.51 35.35 -47.98
N GLY A 13 -76.28 35.20 -46.90
CA GLY A 13 -76.47 36.20 -45.85
C GLY A 13 -75.73 35.97 -44.54
N LYS A 14 -74.71 35.10 -44.47
CA LYS A 14 -73.80 35.07 -43.30
C LYS A 14 -72.51 35.81 -43.62
N ARG A 15 -72.64 37.12 -43.82
CA ARG A 15 -71.53 38.03 -43.53
C ARG A 15 -71.37 38.09 -42.01
N PRO A 16 -70.15 38.12 -41.46
CA PRO A 16 -69.97 38.30 -40.02
C PRO A 16 -70.73 39.56 -39.59
N ALA A 17 -71.47 39.50 -38.48
CA ALA A 17 -72.29 40.59 -37.93
C ALA A 17 -71.46 41.81 -37.42
N VAL A 18 -70.31 42.06 -38.04
CA VAL A 18 -69.38 43.16 -37.80
C VAL A 18 -69.55 44.27 -38.87
N ASP A 19 -70.18 43.93 -40.00
CA ASP A 19 -70.32 44.85 -41.15
C ASP A 19 -71.40 45.94 -40.94
N ASP A 20 -72.41 45.70 -40.09
CA ASP A 20 -73.50 46.66 -39.77
C ASP A 20 -73.27 47.48 -38.48
N LEU A 21 -72.06 47.47 -37.93
CA LEU A 21 -71.72 48.29 -36.76
C LEU A 21 -71.34 49.70 -37.20
N THR A 22 -71.92 50.71 -36.54
CA THR A 22 -71.46 52.10 -36.68
C THR A 22 -69.98 52.21 -36.29
N GLU A 23 -69.22 53.08 -36.96
CA GLU A 23 -67.78 53.29 -36.73
C GLU A 23 -67.44 53.50 -35.25
N ASP A 24 -68.36 54.13 -34.52
CA ASP A 24 -68.24 54.39 -33.09
C ASP A 24 -68.38 53.11 -32.23
N SER A 25 -69.26 52.19 -32.64
CA SER A 25 -69.40 50.88 -32.00
C SER A 25 -68.16 50.01 -32.22
N ARG A 26 -67.54 50.10 -33.40
CA ARG A 26 -66.26 49.42 -33.69
C ARG A 26 -65.14 49.94 -32.79
N ARG A 27 -64.98 51.26 -32.67
CA ARG A 27 -63.99 51.88 -31.77
C ARG A 27 -64.19 51.49 -30.31
N ARG A 28 -65.44 51.37 -29.85
CA ARG A 28 -65.73 50.91 -28.48
C ARG A 28 -65.35 49.44 -28.27
N ILE A 29 -65.61 48.58 -29.25
CA ILE A 29 -65.20 47.17 -29.21
C ILE A 29 -63.67 47.08 -29.20
N ASP A 30 -62.97 47.82 -30.06
CA ASP A 30 -61.50 47.84 -30.11
C ASP A 30 -60.89 48.34 -28.78
N GLY A 31 -61.50 49.33 -28.14
CA GLY A 31 -61.09 49.80 -26.81
C GLY A 31 -61.27 48.75 -25.71
N ILE A 32 -62.35 47.96 -25.77
CA ILE A 32 -62.58 46.85 -24.83
C ILE A 32 -61.58 45.72 -25.09
N VAL A 33 -61.34 45.35 -26.35
CA VAL A 33 -60.37 44.32 -26.73
C VAL A 33 -58.97 44.72 -26.28
N ALA A 34 -58.54 45.96 -26.55
CA ALA A 34 -57.23 46.46 -26.12
C ALA A 34 -57.09 46.48 -24.58
N GLN A 35 -58.17 46.80 -23.85
CA GLN A 35 -58.18 46.74 -22.39
C GLN A 35 -58.03 45.30 -21.87
N VAL A 36 -58.72 44.34 -22.48
CA VAL A 36 -58.65 42.91 -22.14
C VAL A 36 -57.28 42.33 -22.49
N ASP A 37 -56.71 42.66 -23.65
CA ASP A 37 -55.38 42.22 -24.05
C ASP A 37 -54.31 42.75 -23.10
N ALA A 38 -54.39 44.02 -22.70
CA ALA A 38 -53.49 44.59 -21.70
C ALA A 38 -53.67 43.97 -20.30
N GLU A 39 -54.87 43.52 -19.95
CA GLU A 39 -55.12 42.78 -18.69
C GLU A 39 -54.49 41.37 -18.75
N MET A 40 -54.71 40.67 -19.86
CA MET A 40 -54.16 39.34 -20.11
C MET A 40 -52.62 39.37 -20.10
N GLU A 41 -52.01 40.38 -20.72
CA GLU A 41 -50.56 40.57 -20.72
C GLU A 41 -50.01 40.83 -19.31
N ARG A 42 -50.70 41.60 -18.48
CA ARG A 42 -50.30 41.78 -17.07
C ARG A 42 -50.39 40.48 -16.28
N ARG A 43 -51.41 39.65 -16.54
CA ARG A 43 -51.57 38.34 -15.88
C ARG A 43 -50.48 37.35 -16.30
N THR A 44 -50.15 37.29 -17.60
CA THR A 44 -49.06 36.41 -18.08
C THR A 44 -47.71 36.86 -17.53
N GLN A 45 -47.46 38.16 -17.43
CA GLN A 45 -46.26 38.71 -16.78
C GLN A 45 -46.18 38.34 -15.29
N MET A 46 -47.28 38.40 -14.54
CA MET A 46 -47.31 37.97 -13.14
C MET A 46 -47.04 36.47 -12.98
N LEU A 47 -47.68 35.61 -13.78
CA LEU A 47 -47.45 34.16 -13.77
C LEU A 47 -46.01 33.80 -14.15
N ALA A 48 -45.43 34.50 -15.13
CA ALA A 48 -44.03 34.32 -15.49
C ALA A 48 -43.11 34.71 -14.32
N ARG A 49 -43.37 35.84 -13.67
CA ARG A 49 -42.59 36.30 -12.51
C ARG A 49 -42.68 35.32 -11.33
N GLU A 50 -43.86 34.79 -11.03
CA GLU A 50 -44.05 33.76 -10.00
C GLU A 50 -43.29 32.48 -10.33
N ARG A 51 -43.26 32.07 -11.60
CA ARG A 51 -42.51 30.89 -12.04
C ARG A 51 -41.00 31.05 -11.88
N TYR A 52 -40.44 32.21 -12.20
CA TYR A 52 -38.98 32.43 -12.16
C TYR A 52 -38.46 32.88 -10.80
N TRP A 53 -39.25 33.66 -10.05
CA TRP A 53 -38.83 34.27 -8.78
C TRP A 53 -39.70 33.92 -7.58
N GLY A 54 -40.67 33.00 -7.73
CA GLY A 54 -41.58 32.60 -6.64
C GLY A 54 -40.89 31.97 -5.43
N TRP A 55 -39.66 31.47 -5.59
CA TRP A 55 -38.84 30.92 -4.50
C TRP A 55 -38.17 32.00 -3.64
N LEU A 56 -37.95 33.21 -4.18
CA LEU A 56 -37.17 34.27 -3.55
C LEU A 56 -37.78 34.78 -2.23
N PRO A 57 -39.11 35.05 -2.12
CA PRO A 57 -39.72 35.43 -0.84
C PRO A 57 -39.49 34.40 0.27
N SER A 58 -39.67 33.12 -0.03
CA SER A 58 -39.49 32.03 0.93
C SER A 58 -38.04 31.91 1.39
N LEU A 59 -37.09 32.03 0.45
CA LEU A 59 -35.67 31.99 0.78
C LEU A 59 -35.24 33.17 1.66
N LEU A 60 -35.68 34.40 1.33
CA LEU A 60 -35.38 35.58 2.13
C LEU A 60 -35.97 35.47 3.54
N LEU A 61 -37.15 34.88 3.69
CA LEU A 61 -37.74 34.65 5.01
C LEU A 61 -36.89 33.67 5.84
N GLN A 62 -36.39 32.59 5.23
CA GLN A 62 -35.46 31.67 5.87
C GLN A 62 -34.18 32.37 6.33
N TRP A 63 -33.61 33.22 5.47
CA TRP A 63 -32.40 33.99 5.79
C TRP A 63 -32.64 34.99 6.92
N ILE A 64 -33.76 35.69 6.91
CA ILE A 64 -34.15 36.61 7.99
C ILE A 64 -34.24 35.87 9.33
N MET A 65 -34.83 34.67 9.34
CA MET A 65 -34.92 33.85 10.56
C MET A 65 -33.56 33.34 11.01
N ALA A 66 -32.75 32.82 10.08
CA ALA A 66 -31.44 32.24 10.36
C ALA A 66 -30.43 33.28 10.87
N GLU A 67 -30.39 34.46 10.24
CA GLU A 67 -29.49 35.56 10.58
C GLU A 67 -30.09 36.52 11.63
N ARG A 68 -31.30 36.23 12.11
CA ARG A 68 -32.03 37.03 13.11
C ARG A 68 -32.11 38.52 12.74
N VAL A 69 -32.40 38.81 11.47
CA VAL A 69 -32.39 40.18 10.94
C VAL A 69 -33.54 40.99 11.54
N PRO A 70 -33.23 42.10 12.25
CA PRO A 70 -34.24 42.91 12.91
C PRO A 70 -35.18 43.55 11.88
N THR A 71 -36.43 43.76 12.29
CA THR A 71 -37.34 44.61 11.52
C THR A 71 -36.79 46.04 11.56
N PRO A 72 -36.61 46.71 10.40
CA PRO A 72 -36.22 48.12 10.37
C PRO A 72 -37.19 48.95 11.21
N ARG A 73 -36.67 49.84 12.06
CA ARG A 73 -37.48 50.76 12.87
C ARG A 73 -37.21 52.18 12.35
N TYR A 74 -38.04 52.67 11.45
CA TYR A 74 -37.96 54.07 11.04
C TYR A 74 -38.95 54.92 11.84
N ARG A 75 -38.54 56.15 12.16
CA ARG A 75 -39.36 57.13 12.90
C ARG A 75 -40.44 57.67 11.95
N GLY A 76 -41.47 56.85 11.73
CA GLY A 76 -42.55 57.11 10.78
C GLY A 76 -43.19 55.85 10.21
N ASP A 77 -43.11 54.69 10.89
CA ASP A 77 -43.66 53.40 10.46
C ASP A 77 -45.21 53.42 10.37
N THR A 78 -45.76 54.14 9.39
CA THR A 78 -47.02 53.77 8.75
C THR A 78 -46.71 52.60 7.80
N SER A 79 -47.69 51.73 7.56
CA SER A 79 -47.57 50.54 6.70
C SER A 79 -47.26 50.83 5.21
N GLU A 80 -46.80 52.04 4.88
CA GLU A 80 -46.73 52.66 3.56
C GLU A 80 -45.31 52.73 2.98
N GLY A 81 -44.28 52.28 3.72
CA GLY A 81 -42.92 52.22 3.20
C GLY A 81 -42.83 51.35 1.92
N PRO A 82 -41.84 51.60 1.03
CA PRO A 82 -41.65 50.82 -0.20
C PRO A 82 -41.46 49.33 0.10
N ARG A 83 -42.54 48.56 0.03
CA ARG A 83 -42.51 47.10 0.10
C ARG A 83 -42.25 46.57 -1.28
N LEU A 84 -41.43 45.52 -1.37
CA LEU A 84 -41.32 44.80 -2.62
C LEU A 84 -42.68 44.15 -2.94
N PRO A 85 -43.29 44.41 -4.12
CA PRO A 85 -44.67 44.01 -4.44
C PRO A 85 -44.96 42.50 -4.42
N ALA A 86 -43.99 41.65 -4.11
CA ALA A 86 -44.13 40.19 -4.03
C ALA A 86 -43.52 39.57 -2.75
N LEU A 87 -42.76 40.33 -1.95
CA LEU A 87 -42.05 39.77 -0.78
C LEU A 87 -42.79 39.96 0.55
N GLY A 88 -43.79 40.83 0.60
CA GLY A 88 -44.55 41.12 1.83
C GLY A 88 -43.71 41.74 2.97
N MET A 89 -42.49 42.20 2.69
CA MET A 89 -41.54 42.74 3.67
C MET A 89 -40.80 43.98 3.13
N PRO A 90 -40.21 44.81 4.02
CA PRO A 90 -39.41 45.97 3.62
C PRO A 90 -38.16 45.55 2.82
N MET A 91 -37.82 46.34 1.80
CA MET A 91 -36.65 46.09 0.94
C MET A 91 -35.34 46.09 1.74
N GLU A 92 -35.23 46.97 2.74
CA GLU A 92 -34.08 47.10 3.62
C GLU A 92 -33.84 45.83 4.43
N ARG A 93 -34.91 45.18 4.89
CA ARG A 93 -34.83 43.93 5.66
C ARG A 93 -34.38 42.76 4.79
N ALA A 94 -34.90 42.67 3.57
CA ALA A 94 -34.49 41.67 2.59
C ALA A 94 -33.02 41.83 2.20
N PHE A 95 -32.58 43.07 1.95
CA PHE A 95 -31.19 43.38 1.65
C PHE A 95 -30.26 43.06 2.83
N ALA A 96 -30.65 43.41 4.05
CA ALA A 96 -29.88 43.10 5.25
C ALA A 96 -29.71 41.57 5.44
N ALA A 97 -30.74 40.77 5.16
CA ALA A 97 -30.65 39.31 5.20
C ALA A 97 -29.70 38.74 4.15
N HIS A 98 -29.77 39.26 2.92
CA HIS A 98 -28.84 38.87 1.87
C HIS A 98 -27.38 39.20 2.25
N VAL A 99 -27.11 40.41 2.76
CA VAL A 99 -25.76 40.81 3.19
C VAL A 99 -25.27 39.97 4.38
N ALA A 100 -26.14 39.65 5.34
CA ALA A 100 -25.77 38.82 6.49
C ALA A 100 -25.38 37.40 6.06
N VAL A 101 -26.21 36.75 5.23
CA VAL A 101 -25.94 35.41 4.71
C VAL A 101 -24.68 35.41 3.84
N THR A 102 -24.54 36.33 2.90
CA THR A 102 -23.33 36.40 2.05
C THR A 102 -22.06 36.57 2.87
N ARG A 103 -22.07 37.40 3.93
CA ARG A 103 -20.92 37.53 4.85
C ARG A 103 -20.64 36.27 5.65
N ARG A 104 -21.68 35.55 6.08
CA ARG A 104 -21.51 34.26 6.78
C ARG A 104 -20.92 33.20 5.85
N GLU A 105 -21.45 33.09 4.63
CA GLU A 105 -20.96 32.15 3.63
C GLU A 105 -19.53 32.47 3.19
N LEU A 106 -19.18 33.75 3.03
CA LEU A 106 -17.79 34.16 2.76
C LEU A 106 -16.83 33.71 3.87
N ARG A 107 -17.23 33.86 5.15
CA ARG A 107 -16.41 33.40 6.28
C ARG A 107 -16.26 31.88 6.31
N ARG A 108 -17.36 31.15 6.14
CA ARG A 108 -17.34 29.68 6.05
C ARG A 108 -16.50 29.18 4.90
N ASN A 109 -16.58 29.84 3.74
CA ASN A 109 -15.77 29.48 2.59
C ASN A 109 -14.28 29.72 2.86
N ALA A 110 -13.93 30.82 3.52
CA ALA A 110 -12.56 31.07 3.96
C ALA A 110 -12.07 29.99 4.94
N GLU A 111 -12.88 29.60 5.93
CA GLU A 111 -12.58 28.51 6.86
C GLU A 111 -12.36 27.17 6.12
N LEU A 112 -13.29 26.80 5.22
CA LEU A 112 -13.15 25.58 4.39
C LEU A 112 -11.92 25.62 3.49
N SER A 113 -11.58 26.79 2.93
CA SER A 113 -10.38 26.96 2.11
C SER A 113 -9.11 26.79 2.94
N ASP A 114 -9.09 27.30 4.17
CA ASP A 114 -7.97 27.09 5.10
C ASP A 114 -7.84 25.60 5.49
N GLU A 115 -8.94 24.91 5.75
CA GLU A 115 -8.95 23.46 6.01
C GLU A 115 -8.42 22.67 4.82
N VAL A 116 -8.87 22.98 3.59
CA VAL A 116 -8.38 22.35 2.35
C VAL A 116 -6.88 22.59 2.18
N ARG A 117 -6.38 23.79 2.49
CA ARG A 117 -4.94 24.07 2.44
C ARG A 117 -4.16 23.19 3.43
N VAL A 118 -4.64 23.09 4.68
CA VAL A 118 -3.99 22.24 5.71
C VAL A 118 -4.03 20.76 5.33
N LEU A 119 -5.14 20.29 4.75
CA LEU A 119 -5.25 18.91 4.27
C LEU A 119 -4.27 18.63 3.12
N ARG A 120 -4.11 19.57 2.18
CA ARG A 120 -3.09 19.45 1.13
C ARG A 120 -1.69 19.37 1.71
N GLU A 121 -1.33 20.26 2.63
CA GLU A 121 -0.01 20.22 3.27
C GLU A 121 0.24 18.88 4.01
N LYS A 122 -0.76 18.36 4.71
CA LYS A 122 -0.67 17.02 5.34
C LYS A 122 -0.51 15.91 4.30
N ASN A 123 -1.21 16.01 3.18
CA ASN A 123 -1.09 15.05 2.07
C ASN A 123 0.33 15.08 1.50
N ASP A 124 0.88 16.27 1.19
CA ASP A 124 2.26 16.41 0.70
C ASP A 124 3.29 15.84 1.69
N ARG A 125 3.03 15.93 3.00
CA ARG A 125 3.91 15.33 4.03
C ARG A 125 3.83 13.81 4.02
N LEU A 126 2.63 13.25 3.81
CA LEU A 126 2.42 11.81 3.70
C LEU A 126 3.04 11.27 2.41
N GLU A 127 2.88 11.97 1.29
CA GLU A 127 3.51 11.63 0.00
C GLU A 127 5.03 11.52 0.15
N ARG A 128 5.68 12.58 0.66
CA ARG A 128 7.13 12.54 0.95
C ARG A 128 7.55 11.43 1.92
N ARG A 129 6.66 11.00 2.83
CA ARG A 129 6.95 9.86 3.72
C ARG A 129 6.80 8.54 2.98
N SER A 130 5.83 8.43 2.09
CA SER A 130 5.62 7.29 1.20
C SER A 130 6.85 7.11 0.30
N ASP A 131 7.32 8.17 -0.35
CA ASP A 131 8.50 8.13 -1.23
C ASP A 131 9.73 7.60 -0.47
N ARG A 132 9.94 8.08 0.77
CA ARG A 132 11.05 7.59 1.62
C ARG A 132 10.91 6.11 1.99
N LEU A 133 9.69 5.62 2.20
CA LEU A 133 9.46 4.20 2.51
C LEU A 133 9.65 3.32 1.27
N GLU A 134 9.26 3.82 0.10
CA GLU A 134 9.49 3.17 -1.19
C GLU A 134 10.99 3.04 -1.46
N GLU A 135 11.76 4.13 -1.31
CA GLU A 135 13.22 4.08 -1.41
C GLU A 135 13.86 3.10 -0.42
N GLN A 136 13.32 2.97 0.80
CA GLN A 136 13.80 2.00 1.79
C GLN A 136 13.48 0.57 1.38
N ASN A 137 12.30 0.32 0.83
CA ASN A 137 11.92 -1.00 0.31
C ASN A 137 12.80 -1.40 -0.86
N ASP A 138 13.07 -0.50 -1.81
CA ASP A 138 13.95 -0.77 -2.97
C ASP A 138 15.35 -1.19 -2.50
N ARG A 139 15.93 -0.47 -1.51
CA ARG A 139 17.23 -0.84 -0.92
C ARG A 139 17.20 -2.19 -0.22
N LEU A 140 16.13 -2.49 0.50
CA LEU A 140 15.97 -3.79 1.16
C LEU A 140 15.83 -4.92 0.14
N GLU A 141 15.13 -4.70 -0.96
CA GLU A 141 14.98 -5.67 -2.04
C GLU A 141 16.34 -5.96 -2.71
N GLU A 142 17.14 -4.92 -2.99
CA GLU A 142 18.51 -5.09 -3.47
C GLU A 142 19.40 -5.90 -2.50
N GLN A 143 19.28 -5.64 -1.19
CA GLN A 143 20.03 -6.40 -0.17
C GLN A 143 19.60 -7.87 -0.11
N VAL A 144 18.30 -8.15 -0.18
CA VAL A 144 17.76 -9.51 -0.20
C VAL A 144 18.25 -10.25 -1.44
N GLU A 145 18.25 -9.62 -2.61
CA GLU A 145 18.72 -10.27 -3.84
C GLU A 145 20.24 -10.53 -3.79
N THR A 146 21.01 -9.62 -3.20
CA THR A 146 22.44 -9.82 -2.95
C THR A 146 22.69 -11.02 -2.03
N LEU A 147 21.96 -11.11 -0.92
CA LEU A 147 22.04 -12.25 0.00
C LEU A 147 21.63 -13.56 -0.69
N ARG A 148 20.57 -13.51 -1.50
CA ARG A 148 20.11 -14.67 -2.28
C ARG A 148 21.18 -15.18 -3.23
N LEU A 149 21.89 -14.28 -3.90
CA LEU A 149 23.01 -14.63 -4.77
C LEU A 149 24.16 -15.26 -3.97
N GLN A 150 24.51 -14.68 -2.82
CA GLN A 150 25.55 -15.24 -1.93
C GLN A 150 25.20 -16.63 -1.42
N VAL A 151 23.95 -16.86 -0.98
CA VAL A 151 23.48 -18.18 -0.55
C VAL A 151 23.52 -19.17 -1.71
N SER A 152 23.13 -18.76 -2.92
CA SER A 152 23.19 -19.63 -4.10
C SER A 152 24.64 -20.04 -4.41
N GLN A 153 25.59 -19.10 -4.29
CA GLN A 153 27.01 -19.37 -4.45
C GLN A 153 27.53 -20.34 -3.38
N LEU A 154 27.17 -20.12 -2.11
CA LEU A 154 27.56 -20.99 -1.01
C LEU A 154 27.02 -22.42 -1.20
N MET A 155 25.77 -22.56 -1.63
CA MET A 155 25.17 -23.86 -1.92
C MET A 155 25.89 -24.59 -3.05
N SER A 156 26.31 -23.86 -4.09
CA SER A 156 27.12 -24.42 -5.18
C SER A 156 28.49 -24.92 -4.68
N GLN A 157 29.19 -24.10 -3.88
CA GLN A 157 30.47 -24.48 -3.27
C GLN A 157 30.33 -25.68 -2.33
N HIS A 158 29.28 -25.70 -1.52
CA HIS A 158 29.00 -26.82 -0.63
C HIS A 158 28.76 -28.12 -1.42
N GLY A 159 28.00 -28.05 -2.53
CA GLY A 159 27.82 -29.19 -3.43
C GLY A 159 29.14 -29.74 -3.97
N GLN A 160 30.04 -28.86 -4.43
CA GLN A 160 31.37 -29.25 -4.90
C GLN A 160 32.20 -29.95 -3.81
N ILE A 161 32.16 -29.44 -2.58
CA ILE A 161 32.88 -30.06 -1.45
C ILE A 161 32.32 -31.45 -1.16
N VAL A 162 30.99 -31.60 -1.15
CA VAL A 162 30.33 -32.89 -0.94
C VAL A 162 30.73 -33.89 -2.03
N ASP A 163 30.78 -33.47 -3.30
CA ASP A 163 31.21 -34.33 -4.41
C ASP A 163 32.67 -34.80 -4.22
N VAL A 164 33.58 -33.89 -3.85
CA VAL A 164 35.00 -34.22 -3.56
C VAL A 164 35.13 -35.17 -2.37
N MET A 165 34.35 -34.95 -1.30
CA MET A 165 34.36 -35.85 -0.13
C MET A 165 33.88 -37.25 -0.51
N GLN A 166 32.82 -37.36 -1.30
CA GLN A 166 32.32 -38.66 -1.78
C GLN A 166 33.33 -39.39 -2.66
N GLU A 167 34.02 -38.67 -3.54
CA GLU A 167 35.12 -39.24 -4.35
C GLU A 167 36.25 -39.75 -3.44
N HIS A 168 36.66 -38.94 -2.47
CA HIS A 168 37.72 -39.29 -1.53
C HIS A 168 37.35 -40.50 -0.67
N ASP A 169 36.13 -40.57 -0.16
CA ASP A 169 35.62 -41.74 0.57
C ASP A 169 35.65 -43.00 -0.30
N GLY A 170 35.26 -42.90 -1.57
CA GLY A 170 35.40 -43.98 -2.55
C GLY A 170 36.85 -44.45 -2.69
N ARG A 171 37.79 -43.52 -2.88
CA ARG A 171 39.22 -43.82 -2.97
C ARG A 171 39.79 -44.43 -1.69
N ILE A 172 39.34 -44.02 -0.51
CA ILE A 172 39.75 -44.65 0.76
C ILE A 172 39.27 -46.10 0.81
N THR A 173 38.03 -46.36 0.37
CA THR A 173 37.49 -47.74 0.37
C THR A 173 38.26 -48.65 -0.60
N GLU A 174 38.59 -48.16 -1.80
CA GLU A 174 39.40 -48.88 -2.79
C GLU A 174 40.83 -49.13 -2.27
N ASN A 175 41.50 -48.12 -1.72
CA ASN A 175 42.83 -48.32 -1.14
C ASN A 175 42.82 -49.33 0.03
N ARG A 176 41.76 -49.34 0.85
CA ARG A 176 41.60 -50.36 1.91
C ARG A 176 41.46 -51.76 1.35
N THR A 177 40.73 -51.94 0.24
CA THR A 177 40.62 -53.25 -0.42
C THR A 177 41.96 -53.69 -1.01
N ASP A 178 42.68 -52.79 -1.68
CA ASP A 178 44.00 -53.08 -2.26
C ASP A 178 45.03 -53.46 -1.18
N ILE A 179 45.03 -52.76 -0.04
CA ILE A 179 45.88 -53.11 1.11
C ILE A 179 45.52 -54.49 1.66
N ALA A 180 44.23 -54.84 1.77
CA ALA A 180 43.82 -56.15 2.23
C ALA A 180 44.23 -57.26 1.26
N GLU A 181 44.11 -57.04 -0.05
CA GLU A 181 44.56 -57.98 -1.09
C GLU A 181 46.07 -58.18 -1.08
N THR A 182 46.85 -57.10 -0.99
CA THR A 182 48.31 -57.18 -0.89
C THR A 182 48.75 -57.86 0.41
N GLN A 183 48.08 -57.61 1.53
CA GLN A 183 48.34 -58.31 2.78
C GLN A 183 48.04 -59.82 2.68
N ALA A 184 46.94 -60.20 2.02
CA ALA A 184 46.61 -61.61 1.78
C ALA A 184 47.66 -62.30 0.88
N MET A 185 48.18 -61.60 -0.13
CA MET A 185 49.29 -62.09 -0.96
C MET A 185 50.57 -62.33 -0.15
N VAL A 186 50.94 -61.40 0.73
CA VAL A 186 52.10 -61.54 1.63
C VAL A 186 51.91 -62.73 2.56
N GLN A 187 50.76 -62.85 3.21
CA GLN A 187 50.46 -63.99 4.10
C GLN A 187 50.51 -65.33 3.36
N ALA A 188 50.01 -65.40 2.13
CA ALA A 188 50.10 -66.60 1.31
C ALA A 188 51.57 -66.95 0.95
N SER A 189 52.40 -65.95 0.65
CA SER A 189 53.84 -66.12 0.42
C SER A 189 54.55 -66.63 1.68
N ASP A 190 54.28 -66.03 2.84
CA ASP A 190 54.85 -66.42 4.13
C ASP A 190 54.44 -67.86 4.50
N ALA A 191 53.17 -68.21 4.31
CA ALA A 191 52.68 -69.57 4.53
C ALA A 191 53.40 -70.60 3.64
N MET A 192 53.66 -70.25 2.38
CA MET A 192 54.41 -71.09 1.45
C MET A 192 55.87 -71.27 1.87
N LEU A 193 56.54 -70.18 2.30
CA LEU A 193 57.91 -70.23 2.80
C LEU A 193 58.01 -71.06 4.09
N ASN A 194 57.07 -70.89 5.03
CA ASN A 194 57.01 -71.68 6.25
C ASN A 194 56.77 -73.17 5.97
N ALA A 195 55.86 -73.50 5.04
CA ALA A 195 55.63 -74.88 4.63
C ALA A 195 56.86 -75.52 3.97
N TRP A 196 57.64 -74.73 3.22
CA TRP A 196 58.92 -75.18 2.67
C TRP A 196 59.97 -75.38 3.77
N ALA A 197 60.12 -74.42 4.69
CA ALA A 197 61.06 -74.52 5.81
C ALA A 197 60.77 -75.71 6.73
N ALA A 198 59.49 -76.01 6.98
CA ALA A 198 59.07 -77.16 7.79
C ALA A 198 59.52 -78.52 7.22
N GLN A 199 59.86 -78.63 5.93
CA GLN A 199 60.46 -79.85 5.37
C GLN A 199 61.89 -80.09 5.85
N PHE A 200 62.57 -79.06 6.36
CA PHE A 200 63.97 -79.08 6.78
C PHE A 200 64.17 -78.94 8.28
N VAL A 201 63.11 -78.63 9.03
CA VAL A 201 63.16 -78.66 10.50
C VAL A 201 63.02 -80.11 10.94
N GLU A 202 64.15 -80.75 11.25
CA GLU A 202 64.15 -81.90 12.17
C GLU A 202 63.68 -81.40 13.53
N GLU A 203 62.58 -81.98 14.02
CA GLU A 203 62.15 -81.83 15.41
C GLU A 203 63.33 -82.27 16.29
N PRO A 204 63.97 -81.36 17.06
CA PRO A 204 64.97 -81.81 18.01
C PRO A 204 64.27 -82.78 18.97
N PRO A 205 64.91 -83.91 19.35
CA PRO A 205 64.32 -84.81 20.32
C PRO A 205 63.95 -83.99 21.55
N ALA A 206 62.78 -84.27 22.14
CA ALA A 206 62.43 -83.75 23.45
C ALA A 206 63.67 -83.91 24.35
N GLU A 207 64.14 -82.80 24.90
CA GLU A 207 65.27 -82.79 25.83
C GLU A 207 64.86 -83.58 27.08
N ASP A 208 65.05 -84.91 27.03
CA ASP A 208 65.32 -85.69 28.23
C ASP A 208 66.75 -85.33 28.65
N ASP A 209 66.83 -84.65 29.80
CA ASP A 209 68.03 -84.34 30.59
C ASP A 209 69.14 -83.49 29.93
N GLY A 210 68.87 -82.20 29.77
CA GLY A 210 69.91 -81.16 29.76
C GLY A 210 70.38 -80.82 31.20
N PRO A 211 71.66 -80.49 31.45
CA PRO A 211 72.23 -80.41 32.80
C PRO A 211 71.58 -79.32 33.66
N GLN A 212 71.28 -79.66 34.92
CA GLN A 212 70.92 -78.68 35.95
C GLN A 212 72.14 -77.80 36.23
N PHE A 213 72.22 -76.64 35.56
CA PHE A 213 73.08 -75.56 36.02
C PHE A 213 72.32 -74.80 37.12
N GLU A 214 72.85 -74.84 38.34
CA GLU A 214 72.51 -73.87 39.39
C GLU A 214 72.82 -72.48 38.84
N ALA A 215 71.77 -71.69 38.59
CA ALA A 215 71.91 -70.25 38.48
C ALA A 215 72.23 -69.74 39.90
N GLU A 216 73.52 -69.54 40.19
CA GLU A 216 73.95 -68.73 41.33
C GLU A 216 73.34 -67.33 41.19
N ASP A 217 72.74 -66.85 42.29
CA ASP A 217 72.10 -65.55 42.44
C ASP A 217 72.95 -64.40 41.88
N LEU A 218 72.43 -63.72 40.87
CA LEU A 218 72.70 -62.30 40.67
C LEU A 218 71.37 -61.55 40.88
N GLU A 219 71.23 -61.06 42.10
CA GLU A 219 70.30 -60.02 42.52
C GLU A 219 70.38 -58.86 41.50
N GLU A 220 69.43 -58.82 40.56
CA GLU A 220 69.20 -57.63 39.73
C GLU A 220 68.69 -56.53 40.67
N GLY A 221 69.63 -55.72 41.15
CA GLY A 221 69.35 -54.51 41.89
C GLY A 221 68.43 -53.59 41.09
N GLU A 222 67.41 -53.10 41.80
CA GLU A 222 66.58 -51.96 41.42
C GLU A 222 67.48 -50.82 40.92
N PHE A 223 67.40 -50.52 39.62
CA PHE A 223 67.89 -49.27 39.08
C PHE A 223 66.68 -48.38 38.80
N ASP A 224 66.21 -47.73 39.87
CA ASP A 224 65.41 -46.52 39.78
C ASP A 224 66.32 -45.32 39.42
N GLU A 225 65.71 -44.25 38.91
CA GLU A 225 66.25 -42.92 38.58
C GLU A 225 66.78 -42.76 37.13
N ASP A 226 66.28 -41.84 36.31
CA ASP A 226 65.28 -40.79 36.52
C ASP A 226 64.74 -40.30 35.16
N PRO A 227 63.55 -39.66 35.11
CA PRO A 227 63.01 -38.96 33.96
C PRO A 227 63.63 -37.55 33.85
N ASP A 228 63.50 -36.91 32.69
CA ASP A 228 63.94 -35.54 32.37
C ASP A 228 65.35 -35.39 31.77
N GLU A 229 65.45 -35.53 30.44
CA GLU A 229 66.25 -34.59 29.65
C GLU A 229 65.42 -34.13 28.45
N ASP A 230 64.82 -32.95 28.61
CA ASP A 230 64.42 -32.08 27.51
C ASP A 230 65.68 -31.48 26.86
N PRO A 231 65.62 -31.11 25.58
CA PRO A 231 65.90 -29.71 25.32
C PRO A 231 64.87 -29.07 24.38
N GLU A 232 64.18 -28.08 24.95
CA GLU A 232 64.03 -26.70 24.52
C GLU A 232 63.88 -26.40 23.01
N GLU A 233 62.76 -25.74 22.74
CA GLU A 233 62.58 -24.52 21.94
C GLU A 233 63.00 -24.53 20.47
N ASP A 234 62.01 -24.35 19.59
CA ASP A 234 61.97 -23.11 18.81
C ASP A 234 60.51 -22.75 18.46
N ASP A 235 60.28 -21.45 18.59
CA ASP A 235 59.08 -20.65 18.44
C ASP A 235 58.22 -20.92 17.18
N ASP A 236 56.90 -20.71 17.32
CA ASP A 236 56.16 -19.72 16.53
C ASP A 236 54.70 -19.66 17.03
N GLU A 237 54.52 -18.80 18.03
CA GLU A 237 53.50 -17.76 18.14
C GLU A 237 52.47 -17.68 16.99
N ASP A 238 51.18 -17.89 17.31
CA ASP A 238 50.10 -16.97 16.89
C ASP A 238 48.74 -17.33 17.54
N GLY A 239 48.45 -16.63 18.65
CA GLY A 239 47.26 -15.78 18.74
C GLY A 239 45.88 -16.43 18.83
N ASP A 240 45.58 -17.11 19.93
CA ASP A 240 44.19 -17.39 20.31
C ASP A 240 43.52 -16.21 21.04
N ALA A 241 42.44 -15.75 20.41
CA ALA A 241 41.19 -15.35 21.04
C ALA A 241 41.19 -14.15 22.00
N ALA A 242 41.14 -12.95 21.42
CA ALA A 242 40.39 -11.83 22.02
C ALA A 242 39.65 -11.02 20.96
N SER A 243 38.37 -11.34 20.73
CA SER A 243 37.39 -10.28 20.46
C SER A 243 35.97 -10.73 20.72
N ASN A 244 35.51 -10.26 21.86
CA ASN A 244 34.16 -10.34 22.37
C ASN A 244 33.33 -9.32 21.58
N ILE A 245 32.39 -9.80 20.78
CA ILE A 245 31.38 -8.96 20.14
C ILE A 245 30.24 -8.79 21.16
N SER A 246 30.05 -7.58 21.71
CA SER A 246 28.80 -7.20 22.39
C SER A 246 28.61 -5.66 22.46
N HIS A 247 27.68 -5.20 21.63
CA HIS A 247 26.63 -4.18 21.84
C HIS A 247 26.94 -2.78 22.41
N VAL A 248 26.73 -1.80 21.51
CA VAL A 248 26.00 -0.51 21.65
C VAL A 248 25.62 -0.06 23.08
N SER A 249 26.14 1.11 23.45
CA SER A 249 25.47 2.07 24.33
C SER A 249 25.77 3.48 23.81
N MET A 250 24.78 4.06 23.12
CA MET A 250 24.77 5.44 22.69
C MET A 250 23.87 6.20 23.66
N ASP A 251 24.47 6.74 24.71
CA ASP A 251 23.85 7.73 25.58
C ASP A 251 24.11 9.13 25.01
N SER A 252 23.04 9.91 24.86
CA SER A 252 23.09 11.35 24.65
C SER A 252 21.92 11.95 25.41
N ASP A 253 22.28 12.74 26.43
CA ASP A 253 21.52 13.86 26.98
C ASP A 253 22.46 15.07 26.98
#